data_AF-A0A7U5MRH9-F1
#
_entry.id   AF-A0A7U5MRH9-F1
#
_cell.length_a   1.000
_cell.length_b   1.000
_cell.length_c   1.000
_cell.angle_alpha   90.00
_cell.angle_beta   90.00
_cell.angle_gamma   90.00
#
_symmetry.space_group_name_H-M   'P 1'
#
loop_
_entity.id
_entity.type
_entity.pdbx_description
1 polymer ?
#
loop_
_entity_poly.entity_id
_entity_poly.type
_entity_poly.pdbx_seq_one_letter_code
_entity_poly.pdbx_strand_id
1 'polypeptide(L)'
;MDIATIENQIITWCRELGLKITSADDDFFACGGTSLTAVKLMNRADAQYSEDALSPDDLYERSSIAAIAATIHANLLETAPQR
;
A
#
# COMPACT_ATOMS: atom_id res chain seq x y z
N MET A 1 -13.06 3.79 -7.81
CA MET A 1 -11.72 3.37 -8.26
C MET A 1 -11.60 1.89 -7.98
N ASP A 2 -11.11 1.09 -8.91
CA ASP A 2 -11.08 -0.38 -8.76
C ASP A 2 -9.85 -0.83 -7.95
N ILE A 3 -9.95 -1.95 -7.22
CA ILE A 3 -8.83 -2.50 -6.42
C ILE A 3 -7.65 -2.82 -7.35
N ALA A 4 -7.91 -3.37 -8.53
CA ALA A 4 -6.88 -3.70 -9.53
C ALA A 4 -6.04 -2.50 -9.98
N THR A 5 -6.63 -1.29 -9.96
CA THR A 5 -5.91 -0.06 -10.28
C THR A 5 -4.97 0.34 -9.15
N ILE A 6 -5.41 0.17 -7.90
CA ILE A 6 -4.62 0.49 -6.70
C ILE A 6 -3.44 -0.49 -6.60
N GLU A 7 -3.67 -1.79 -6.83
CA GLU A 7 -2.63 -2.81 -6.88
C GLU A 7 -1.51 -2.44 -7.85
N ASN A 8 -1.85 -2.12 -9.11
CA ASN A 8 -0.85 -1.76 -10.12
C ASN A 8 -0.07 -0.48 -9.78
N GLN A 9 -0.71 0.50 -9.12
CA GLN A 9 -0.03 1.70 -8.65
C GLN A 9 0.99 1.37 -7.55
N ILE A 10 0.58 0.60 -6.54
CA ILE A 10 1.46 0.18 -5.45
C ILE A 10 2.66 -0.61 -5.99
N ILE A 11 2.43 -1.55 -6.93
CA ILE A 11 3.50 -2.31 -7.59
C ILE A 11 4.50 -1.36 -8.26
N THR A 12 3.99 -0.37 -8.99
CA THR A 12 4.82 0.63 -9.67
C THR A 12 5.67 1.41 -8.66
N TRP A 13 5.07 1.91 -7.58
CA TRP A 13 5.79 2.66 -6.54
C TRP A 13 6.83 1.80 -5.83
N CYS A 14 6.49 0.54 -5.52
CA CYS A 14 7.43 -0.41 -4.93
C CYS A 14 8.64 -0.63 -5.84
N ARG A 15 8.43 -0.78 -7.15
CA ARG A 15 9.51 -0.92 -8.14
C ARG A 15 10.37 0.34 -8.23
N GLU A 16 9.77 1.54 -8.19
CA GLU A 16 10.51 2.81 -8.13
C GLU A 16 11.36 2.92 -6.85
N LEU A 17 10.90 2.35 -5.74
CA LEU A 17 11.61 2.27 -4.47
C LEU A 17 12.71 1.19 -4.46
N GLY A 18 12.87 0.42 -5.55
CA GLY A 18 13.87 -0.63 -5.69
C GLY A 18 13.43 -2.01 -5.17
N LEU A 19 12.14 -2.20 -4.88
CA LEU A 19 11.59 -3.48 -4.44
C LEU A 19 11.35 -4.41 -5.64
N LYS A 20 11.51 -5.72 -5.42
CA LYS A 20 11.33 -6.75 -6.45
C LYS A 20 9.88 -7.27 -6.53
N ILE A 21 8.91 -6.37 -6.41
CA ILE A 21 7.48 -6.70 -6.51
C ILE A 21 7.11 -6.90 -7.98
N THR A 22 6.41 -7.99 -8.29
CA THR A 22 5.97 -8.32 -9.65
C THR A 22 4.46 -8.52 -9.77
N SER A 23 3.82 -8.96 -8.69
CA SER A 23 2.41 -9.35 -8.64
C SER A 23 1.74 -8.82 -7.37
N ALA A 24 0.41 -8.83 -7.35
CA ALA A 24 -0.34 -8.39 -6.17
C ALA A 24 -0.21 -9.37 -4.98
N ASP A 25 0.13 -10.63 -5.24
CA ASP A 25 0.37 -11.64 -4.20
C ASP A 25 1.76 -11.52 -3.55
N ASP A 26 2.67 -10.72 -4.14
CA ASP A 26 4.01 -10.54 -3.57
C ASP A 26 3.95 -9.79 -2.23
N ASP A 27 4.72 -10.28 -1.26
CA ASP A 27 4.88 -9.62 0.02
C ASP A 27 5.88 -8.46 -0.05
N PHE A 28 5.45 -7.30 0.43
CA PHE A 28 6.24 -6.09 0.52
C PHE A 28 7.59 -6.33 1.22
N PHE A 29 7.55 -6.93 2.42
CA PHE A 29 8.77 -7.20 3.20
C PHE A 29 9.65 -8.30 2.58
N ALA A 30 9.04 -9.35 2.00
CA ALA A 30 9.80 -10.42 1.35
C ALA A 30 10.56 -9.92 0.12
N CYS A 31 10.01 -8.92 -0.59
CA CYS A 31 10.63 -8.30 -1.76
C CYS A 31 11.67 -7.21 -1.45
N GLY A 32 12.06 -7.05 -0.17
CA GLY A 32 13.04 -6.08 0.29
C GLY A 32 12.46 -4.83 0.94
N GLY A 33 11.16 -4.84 1.26
CA GLY A 33 10.49 -3.77 1.98
C GLY A 33 11.12 -3.51 3.34
N THR A 34 11.32 -2.24 3.67
CA THR A 34 11.84 -1.77 4.96
C THR A 34 10.93 -0.68 5.51
N SER A 35 11.13 -0.29 6.77
CA SER A 35 10.39 0.83 7.38
C SER A 35 10.51 2.13 6.56
N LEU A 36 11.66 2.38 5.92
CA LEU A 36 11.84 3.58 5.10
C LEU A 36 11.03 3.52 3.80
N THR A 37 11.03 2.39 3.10
CA THR A 37 10.23 2.23 1.89
C THR A 37 8.74 2.19 2.22
N ALA A 38 8.37 1.64 3.38
CA ALA A 38 7.01 1.65 3.90
C ALA A 38 6.52 3.09 4.12
N VAL A 39 7.31 3.92 4.83
CA VAL A 39 6.96 5.33 5.05
C VAL A 39 6.83 6.09 3.73
N LYS A 40 7.72 5.85 2.77
CA LYS A 40 7.63 6.47 1.44
C LYS A 40 6.38 6.02 0.67
N LEU A 41 6.01 4.75 0.77
CA LEU A 41 4.80 4.20 0.17
C LEU A 41 3.56 4.82 0.79
N MET A 42 3.47 4.87 2.12
CA MET A 42 2.37 5.47 2.87
C MET A 42 2.20 6.95 2.49
N ASN A 43 3.27 7.75 2.51
CA ASN A 43 3.23 9.16 2.09
C ASN A 43 2.72 9.33 0.64
N ARG A 44 3.06 8.40 -0.25
CA ARG A 44 2.63 8.45 -1.65
C ARG A 44 1.17 8.02 -1.82
N ALA A 45 0.72 7.02 -1.08
CA ALA A 45 -0.67 6.60 -1.01
C ALA A 45 -1.55 7.74 -0.45
N ASP A 46 -1.08 8.37 0.63
CA ASP A 46 -1.72 9.50 1.30
C ASP A 46 -1.98 10.66 0.33
N ALA A 47 -0.93 11.08 -0.39
CA ALA A 47 -1.00 12.15 -1.38
C ALA A 47 -1.89 11.83 -2.59
N GLN A 48 -2.10 10.55 -2.94
CA GLN A 48 -2.89 10.15 -4.11
C GLN A 48 -4.34 9.82 -3.78
N TYR A 49 -4.62 9.35 -2.56
CA TYR A 49 -5.89 8.72 -2.21
C TYR A 49 -6.62 9.50 -1.11
N SER A 50 -6.06 9.53 0.09
CA SER A 50 -6.59 10.30 1.23
C SER A 50 -5.59 10.31 2.37
N GLU A 51 -5.71 11.30 3.27
CA GLU A 51 -4.95 11.30 4.51
C GLU A 51 -5.21 10.01 5.30
N ASP A 52 -4.16 9.34 5.76
CA ASP A 52 -4.17 8.03 6.45
C ASP A 52 -4.74 6.87 5.59
N ALA A 53 -4.52 6.88 4.28
CA ALA A 53 -4.98 5.78 3.41
C ALA A 53 -4.44 4.40 3.82
N LEU A 54 -3.28 4.33 4.47
CA LEU A 54 -2.65 3.10 4.93
C LEU A 54 -1.89 3.33 6.24
N SER A 55 -2.27 2.60 7.28
CA SER A 55 -1.61 2.64 8.58
C SER A 55 -0.43 1.64 8.66
N PRO A 56 0.58 1.89 9.51
CA PRO A 56 1.73 1.00 9.64
C PRO A 56 1.39 -0.38 10.23
N ASP A 57 0.33 -0.47 11.02
CA ASP A 57 -0.18 -1.72 11.59
C ASP A 57 -0.76 -2.62 10.49
N ASP A 58 -1.62 -2.05 9.62
CA ASP A 58 -2.13 -2.73 8.43
C ASP A 58 -1.01 -3.21 7.52
N LEU A 59 0.00 -2.38 7.26
CA LEU A 59 1.13 -2.82 6.44
C LEU A 59 1.89 -4.01 7.05
N TYR A 60 2.00 -4.06 8.38
CA TYR A 60 2.67 -5.14 9.09
C TYR A 60 1.84 -6.43 9.15
N GLU A 61 0.53 -6.32 9.40
CA GLU A 61 -0.39 -7.46 9.43
C GLU A 61 -0.66 -7.99 8.02
N ARG A 62 -0.75 -7.09 7.04
CA ARG A 62 -1.19 -7.34 5.66
C ARG A 62 -0.13 -6.84 4.68
N SER A 63 1.03 -7.49 4.68
CA SER A 63 2.18 -7.08 3.87
C SER A 63 2.07 -7.36 2.37
N SER A 64 1.09 -8.14 1.93
CA SER A 64 0.90 -8.50 0.52
C SER A 64 0.25 -7.34 -0.24
N ILE A 65 0.69 -7.07 -1.46
CA ILE A 65 0.21 -5.91 -2.24
C ILE A 65 -1.32 -5.90 -2.41
N ALA A 66 -1.92 -7.06 -2.67
CA ALA A 66 -3.37 -7.20 -2.80
C ALA A 66 -4.10 -6.78 -1.52
N ALA A 67 -3.55 -7.15 -0.37
CA ALA A 67 -4.12 -6.81 0.92
C ALA A 67 -3.96 -5.31 1.23
N ILE A 68 -2.79 -4.73 0.93
CA ILE A 68 -2.55 -3.27 1.04
C ILE A 68 -3.53 -2.50 0.16
N ALA A 69 -3.71 -2.94 -1.10
CA ALA A 69 -4.63 -2.31 -2.02
C ALA A 69 -6.09 -2.41 -1.56
N ALA A 70 -6.48 -3.56 -1.01
CA ALA A 70 -7.81 -3.76 -0.44
C ALA A 70 -8.04 -2.86 0.78
N THR A 71 -7.07 -2.71 1.68
CA THR A 71 -7.15 -1.80 2.84
C THR A 71 -7.31 -0.34 2.37
N ILE A 72 -6.46 0.12 1.45
CA ILE A 72 -6.58 1.47 0.89
C ILE A 72 -7.95 1.67 0.24
N HIS A 73 -8.42 0.69 -0.54
CA HIS A 73 -9.74 0.76 -1.16
C HIS A 73 -10.87 0.82 -0.13
N ALA A 74 -10.80 0.02 0.93
CA ALA A 74 -11.75 0.03 2.03
C ALA A 74 -11.76 1.41 2.72
N ASN A 75 -10.59 1.94 3.10
CA ASN A 75 -10.45 3.25 3.73
C ASN A 75 -10.95 4.40 2.83
N LEU A 76 -10.83 4.27 1.51
CA LEU A 76 -11.38 5.26 0.56
C LEU A 76 -12.91 5.24 0.49
N LEU A 77 -13.53 4.08 0.72
CA LEU A 77 -14.98 3.93 0.78
C LEU A 77 -15.53 4.30 2.17
N GLU A 78 -14.78 3.93 3.20
CA GLU A 78 -15.00 4.22 4.60
C GLU A 78 -14.35 5.57 4.94
N THR A 79 -14.84 6.66 4.36
CA THR A 79 -14.46 8.03 4.76
C THR A 79 -14.97 8.33 6.17
N ALA A 80 -14.49 7.61 7.18
CA ALA A 80 -14.72 7.85 8.59
C ALA A 80 -13.38 7.65 9.32
N PRO A 81 -12.90 8.64 10.08
CA PRO A 81 -11.58 8.61 10.70
C PRO A 81 -11.52 7.48 11.74
N GLN A 82 -10.65 6.50 11.53
CA GLN A 82 -10.23 5.60 12.59
C GLN A 82 -9.12 6.33 13.39
N ARG A 83 -9.59 7.09 14.38
CA ARG A 83 -8.87 7.99 15.32
C ARG A 83 -7.44 7.63 15.72
#